data_AF-A0A5D3A3V3-F1
#
_entry.id   AF-A0A5D3A3V3-F1
#
_cell.length_a   1.000
_cell.length_b   1.000
_cell.length_c   1.000
_cell.angle_alpha   90.00
_cell.angle_beta   90.00
_cell.angle_gamma   90.00
#
_symmetry.space_group_name_H-M   'P 1'
#
loop_
_entity.id
_entity.type
_entity.pdbx_description
1 polymer ?
#
loop_
_entity_poly.entity_id
_entity_poly.type
_entity_poly.pdbx_seq_one_letter_code
_entity_poly.pdbx_strand_id
1 'polypeptide(L)'
;MISVFALKPSFLFHFFNIKKKTKTKTLVWGCLILEETSFMEQEGVTLEELKKKMADFAKERDWDQFHSPRNLLLALVGEVGELSEIFQWKGEVPRGLPGWEDGEKQHLGEELSDVLLYLVRLSDICGVDLGKAALRKMELNAIKYPVKLCKGSSKKHTQFNGDSGDNADKDQGH
;
A
#
# COMPACT_ATOMS: atom_id res chain seq x y z
N MET A 1 25.63 0.28 -12.95
CA MET A 1 25.92 -1.11 -12.57
C MET A 1 25.87 -1.23 -11.05
N ILE A 2 24.72 -1.61 -10.49
CA ILE A 2 24.64 -2.24 -9.17
C ILE A 2 23.85 -3.51 -9.41
N SER A 3 24.60 -4.58 -9.66
CA SER A 3 24.12 -5.94 -9.78
C SER A 3 24.05 -6.51 -8.37
N VAL A 4 22.87 -6.48 -7.75
CA VAL A 4 22.59 -7.16 -6.50
C VAL A 4 21.17 -7.69 -6.60
N PHE A 5 21.00 -8.93 -7.03
CA PHE A 5 19.96 -9.88 -6.59
C PHE A 5 20.09 -11.17 -7.42
N ALA A 6 21.21 -11.87 -7.23
CA ALA A 6 21.30 -13.30 -7.48
C ALA A 6 21.08 -14.02 -6.15
N LEU A 7 19.87 -13.92 -5.62
CA LEU A 7 19.39 -14.82 -4.57
C LEU A 7 18.64 -15.96 -5.25
N LYS A 8 19.00 -17.18 -4.86
CA LYS A 8 18.68 -18.44 -5.55
C LYS A 8 17.19 -18.55 -5.93
N PRO A 9 16.83 -19.01 -7.14
CA PRO A 9 15.46 -18.97 -7.68
C PRO A 9 14.47 -19.97 -7.06
N SER A 10 14.77 -20.58 -5.92
CA SER A 10 14.09 -21.81 -5.49
C SER A 10 12.97 -21.63 -4.47
N PHE A 11 12.72 -20.41 -3.96
CA PHE A 11 11.75 -20.19 -2.88
C PHE A 11 10.72 -19.09 -3.12
N LEU A 12 10.79 -18.34 -4.23
CA LEU A 12 9.84 -17.24 -4.51
C LEU A 12 8.76 -17.56 -5.56
N PHE A 13 8.80 -18.70 -6.25
CA PHE A 13 8.01 -18.89 -7.49
C PHE A 13 6.69 -19.67 -7.34
N HIS A 14 6.07 -19.67 -6.15
CA HIS A 14 4.79 -20.38 -5.95
C HIS A 14 3.80 -19.68 -5.02
N PHE A 15 3.73 -18.36 -5.11
CA PHE A 15 2.64 -17.61 -4.51
C PHE A 15 1.82 -16.96 -5.63
N PHE A 16 0.53 -17.31 -5.66
CA PHE A 16 -0.51 -16.79 -6.56
C PHE A 16 -0.33 -16.95 -8.09
N ASN A 17 -0.40 -18.18 -8.59
CA ASN A 17 -0.80 -18.41 -9.98
C ASN A 17 -2.04 -19.31 -10.04
N ILE A 18 -3.22 -18.73 -9.80
CA ILE A 18 -4.51 -19.36 -10.09
C ILE A 18 -5.24 -18.48 -11.10
N LYS A 19 -4.98 -18.70 -12.39
CA LYS A 19 -5.85 -18.24 -13.48
C LYS A 19 -7.26 -18.79 -13.25
N LYS A 20 -8.19 -17.97 -12.74
CA LYS A 20 -9.60 -18.35 -12.67
C LYS A 20 -10.25 -18.15 -14.04
N LYS A 21 -10.61 -19.27 -14.67
CA LYS A 21 -11.50 -19.35 -15.84
C LYS A 21 -12.80 -18.58 -15.57
N THR A 22 -13.05 -17.54 -16.35
CA THR A 22 -14.37 -16.91 -16.49
C THR A 22 -15.32 -17.90 -17.17
N LYS A 23 -16.38 -18.32 -16.47
CA LYS A 23 -17.55 -18.94 -17.10
C LYS A 23 -18.61 -17.87 -17.27
N THR A 24 -18.74 -17.36 -18.48
CA THR A 24 -19.94 -16.68 -18.97
C THR A 24 -21.11 -17.67 -18.93
N LYS A 25 -22.17 -17.33 -18.19
CA LYS A 25 -23.47 -17.98 -18.33
C LYS A 25 -24.44 -16.96 -18.92
N THR A 26 -24.67 -17.10 -20.22
CA THR A 26 -25.86 -16.59 -20.89
C THR A 26 -27.08 -17.25 -20.26
N LEU A 27 -28.04 -16.46 -19.78
CA LEU A 27 -29.37 -16.95 -19.43
C LEU A 27 -30.44 -16.12 -20.14
N VAL A 28 -31.35 -16.89 -20.71
CA VAL A 28 -32.45 -16.51 -21.59
C VAL A 28 -33.54 -15.81 -20.79
N TRP A 29 -34.12 -14.77 -21.38
CA TRP A 29 -35.21 -13.97 -20.82
C TRP A 29 -36.50 -14.78 -20.68
N GLY A 30 -37.09 -14.78 -19.48
CA GLY A 30 -38.45 -15.28 -19.28
C GLY A 30 -38.93 -15.22 -17.83
N CYS A 31 -39.98 -14.43 -17.62
CA CYS A 31 -40.92 -14.43 -16.49
C CYS A 31 -40.57 -13.54 -15.27
N LEU A 32 -41.55 -12.70 -14.91
CA LEU A 32 -41.52 -11.74 -13.80
C LEU A 32 -41.13 -12.40 -12.48
N ILE A 33 -40.04 -11.90 -11.89
CA ILE A 33 -39.90 -11.80 -10.43
C ILE A 33 -39.42 -10.37 -10.19
N LEU A 34 -40.28 -9.56 -9.54
CA LEU A 34 -39.84 -8.32 -8.90
C LEU A 34 -38.99 -8.71 -7.69
N GLU A 35 -37.75 -9.12 -7.95
CA GLU A 35 -36.72 -9.12 -6.95
C GLU A 35 -36.31 -7.67 -6.79
N GLU A 36 -36.81 -7.07 -5.73
CA GLU A 36 -36.27 -5.89 -5.10
C GLU A 36 -34.77 -6.14 -4.92
N THR A 37 -34.00 -5.70 -5.91
CA THR A 37 -32.54 -5.75 -5.85
C THR A 37 -32.16 -4.78 -4.76
N SER A 38 -32.09 -5.31 -3.54
CA SER A 38 -31.32 -4.76 -2.44
C SER A 38 -29.99 -4.33 -3.04
N PHE A 39 -29.88 -3.04 -3.31
CA PHE A 39 -28.65 -2.38 -3.67
C PHE A 39 -27.77 -2.51 -2.43
N MET A 40 -27.04 -3.63 -2.34
CA MET A 40 -26.03 -3.79 -1.31
C MET A 40 -25.01 -2.70 -1.59
N GLU A 41 -25.05 -1.64 -0.80
CA GLU A 41 -23.89 -0.77 -0.63
C GLU A 41 -22.73 -1.70 -0.33
N GLN A 42 -21.80 -1.84 -1.28
CA GLN A 42 -20.57 -2.55 -1.00
C GLN A 42 -19.79 -1.68 -0.01
N GLU A 43 -19.91 -2.00 1.28
CA GLU A 43 -18.97 -1.53 2.29
C GLU A 43 -17.56 -1.92 1.82
N GLY A 44 -16.65 -0.94 1.80
CA GLY A 44 -15.27 -1.17 1.37
C GLY A 44 -14.54 -2.13 2.31
N VAL A 45 -13.52 -2.82 1.80
CA VAL A 45 -12.74 -3.78 2.58
C VAL A 45 -11.84 -3.06 3.60
N THR A 46 -11.88 -3.49 4.86
CA THR A 46 -11.04 -2.92 5.93
C THR A 46 -9.69 -3.63 6.07
N LEU A 47 -8.70 -2.97 6.69
CA LEU A 47 -7.39 -3.59 6.98
C LEU A 47 -7.51 -4.79 7.93
N GLU A 48 -8.44 -4.75 8.88
CA GLU A 48 -8.69 -5.86 9.80
C GLU A 48 -9.29 -7.08 9.07
N GLU A 49 -10.17 -6.84 8.11
CA GLU A 49 -10.70 -7.92 7.26
C GLU A 49 -9.61 -8.54 6.39
N LEU A 50 -8.74 -7.73 5.79
CA LEU A 50 -7.59 -8.24 5.02
C LEU A 50 -6.67 -9.06 5.90
N LYS A 51 -6.28 -8.52 7.07
CA LYS A 51 -5.46 -9.21 8.06
C LYS A 51 -6.05 -10.58 8.41
N LYS A 52 -7.34 -10.63 8.73
CA LYS A 52 -8.04 -11.88 9.07
C LYS A 52 -8.02 -12.87 7.91
N LYS A 53 -8.42 -12.45 6.71
CA LYS A 53 -8.44 -13.30 5.51
C LYS A 53 -7.05 -13.86 5.19
N MET A 54 -5.99 -13.06 5.36
CA MET A 54 -4.61 -13.50 5.15
C MET A 54 -4.14 -14.49 6.21
N ALA A 55 -4.47 -14.26 7.48
CA ALA A 55 -4.14 -15.18 8.56
C ALA A 55 -4.82 -16.54 8.36
N ASP A 56 -6.11 -16.53 8.01
CA ASP A 56 -6.86 -17.75 7.71
C ASP A 56 -6.27 -18.48 6.50
N PHE A 57 -5.96 -17.77 5.41
CA PHE A 57 -5.36 -18.32 4.20
C PHE A 57 -3.99 -18.98 4.46
N ALA A 58 -3.16 -18.35 5.30
CA ALA A 58 -1.86 -18.86 5.69
C ALA A 58 -1.97 -20.10 6.58
N LYS A 59 -2.88 -20.07 7.56
CA LYS A 59 -3.14 -21.18 8.48
C LYS A 59 -3.64 -22.42 7.76
N GLU A 60 -4.56 -22.27 6.81
CA GLU A 60 -5.08 -23.36 5.99
C GLU A 60 -4.00 -24.12 5.21
N ARG A 61 -2.87 -23.45 4.93
CA ARG A 61 -1.75 -23.99 4.16
C ARG A 61 -0.53 -24.34 5.01
N ASP A 62 -0.63 -24.17 6.32
CA ASP A 62 0.49 -24.30 7.26
C ASP A 62 1.69 -23.41 6.89
N TRP A 63 1.41 -22.22 6.36
CA TRP A 63 2.43 -21.30 5.85
C TRP A 63 3.03 -20.38 6.90
N ASP A 64 2.49 -20.39 8.12
CA ASP A 64 2.98 -19.56 9.21
C ASP A 64 4.44 -19.86 9.58
N GLN A 65 4.91 -21.09 9.33
CA GLN A 65 6.31 -21.47 9.50
C GLN A 65 7.29 -20.67 8.61
N PHE A 66 6.83 -20.14 7.47
CA PHE A 66 7.65 -19.37 6.53
C PHE A 66 7.53 -17.86 6.75
N HIS A 67 6.54 -17.41 7.52
CA HIS A 67 6.19 -16.01 7.75
C HIS A 67 6.98 -15.35 8.89
N SER A 68 8.31 -15.49 8.88
CA SER A 68 9.14 -14.65 9.75
C SER A 68 9.10 -13.18 9.28
N PRO A 69 9.23 -12.18 10.18
CA PRO A 69 9.23 -10.76 9.81
C PRO A 69 10.22 -10.42 8.70
N ARG A 70 11.42 -11.00 8.74
CA ARG A 70 12.45 -10.79 7.72
C ARG A 70 12.01 -11.33 6.35
N ASN A 71 11.40 -12.51 6.30
CA ASN A 71 10.98 -13.11 5.04
C ASN A 71 9.85 -12.31 4.40
N LEU A 72 8.86 -11.89 5.21
CA LEU A 72 7.77 -11.05 4.76
C LEU A 72 8.26 -9.68 4.25
N LEU A 73 9.25 -9.07 4.93
CA LEU A 73 9.87 -7.85 4.45
C LEU A 73 10.58 -8.05 3.09
N LEU A 74 11.29 -9.16 2.92
CA LEU A 74 11.97 -9.45 1.64
C LEU A 74 10.98 -9.73 0.52
N ALA A 75 9.87 -10.41 0.80
CA ALA A 75 8.78 -10.59 -0.16
C ALA A 75 8.15 -9.25 -0.56
N LEU A 76 7.83 -8.39 0.43
CA LEU A 76 7.35 -7.03 0.18
C LEU A 76 8.29 -6.23 -0.74
N VAL A 77 9.60 -6.33 -0.55
CA VAL A 77 10.58 -5.66 -1.43
C VAL A 77 10.54 -6.23 -2.85
N GLY A 78 10.30 -7.55 -3.00
CA GLY A 78 10.07 -8.20 -4.29
C GLY A 78 8.88 -7.58 -5.03
N GLU A 79 7.71 -7.52 -4.38
CA GLU A 79 6.49 -6.96 -5.00
C GLU A 79 6.63 -5.47 -5.33
N VAL A 80 7.37 -4.70 -4.52
CA VAL A 80 7.71 -3.30 -4.87
C VAL A 80 8.59 -3.23 -6.11
N GLY A 81 9.46 -4.23 -6.31
CA GLY A 81 10.24 -4.41 -7.53
C GLY A 81 9.36 -4.67 -8.74
N GLU A 82 8.45 -5.64 -8.67
CA GLU A 82 7.49 -5.97 -9.73
C GLU A 82 6.60 -4.76 -10.09
N LEU A 83 6.07 -4.07 -9.06
CA LEU A 83 5.36 -2.81 -9.24
C LEU A 83 6.22 -1.75 -9.97
N SER A 84 7.52 -1.67 -9.66
CA SER A 84 8.43 -0.74 -10.32
C SER A 84 8.68 -1.10 -11.78
N GLU A 85 8.69 -2.39 -12.13
CA GLU A 85 8.91 -2.85 -13.51
C GLU A 85 7.80 -2.38 -14.46
N ILE A 86 6.58 -2.20 -13.96
CA ILE A 86 5.45 -1.65 -14.73
C ILE A 86 5.76 -0.23 -15.25
N PHE A 87 6.48 0.57 -14.46
CA PHE A 87 6.73 1.98 -14.78
C PHE A 87 8.10 2.24 -15.43
N GLN A 88 9.04 1.30 -15.34
CA GLN A 88 10.46 1.54 -15.63
C GLN A 88 10.75 2.13 -17.03
N TRP A 89 9.89 1.85 -18.03
CA TRP A 89 10.04 2.32 -19.41
C TRP A 89 8.95 3.29 -19.88
N LYS A 90 8.06 3.75 -18.99
CA LYS A 90 6.86 4.52 -19.36
C LYS A 90 7.06 6.05 -19.47
N GLY A 91 8.25 6.57 -19.17
CA GLY A 91 8.49 8.03 -19.13
C GLY A 91 7.63 8.72 -18.07
N GLU A 92 7.21 9.97 -18.32
CA GLU A 92 6.25 10.64 -17.43
C GLU A 92 4.85 10.04 -17.58
N VAL A 93 4.32 9.49 -16.49
CA VAL A 93 2.98 8.89 -16.48
C VAL A 93 1.95 9.89 -15.94
N PRO A 94 0.99 10.35 -16.75
CA PRO A 94 -0.04 11.29 -16.30
C PRO A 94 -1.03 10.64 -15.34
N ARG A 95 -1.63 11.47 -14.48
CA ARG A 95 -2.68 11.04 -13.55
C ARG A 95 -3.85 10.40 -14.31
N GLY A 96 -4.36 9.29 -13.80
CA GLY A 96 -5.50 8.58 -14.37
C GLY A 96 -5.13 7.61 -15.50
N LEU A 97 -3.85 7.48 -15.83
CA LEU A 97 -3.33 6.48 -16.79
C LEU A 97 -4.05 6.50 -18.16
N PRO A 98 -4.25 7.68 -18.79
CA PRO A 98 -4.78 7.75 -20.14
C PRO A 98 -3.90 6.94 -21.11
N GLY A 99 -4.54 6.19 -22.00
CA GLY A 99 -3.86 5.35 -22.99
C GLY A 99 -3.32 4.01 -22.47
N TRP A 100 -3.51 3.70 -21.19
CA TRP A 100 -3.21 2.36 -20.67
C TRP A 100 -4.34 1.40 -21.02
N GLU A 101 -3.96 0.21 -21.49
CA GLU A 101 -4.89 -0.88 -21.77
C GLU A 101 -5.47 -1.44 -20.46
N ASP A 102 -6.64 -2.07 -20.53
CA ASP A 102 -7.29 -2.63 -19.34
C ASP A 102 -6.44 -3.73 -18.68
N GLY A 103 -5.69 -4.50 -19.47
CA GLY A 103 -4.73 -5.48 -18.96
C GLY A 103 -3.58 -4.85 -18.17
N GLU A 104 -3.09 -3.68 -18.59
CA GLU A 104 -2.03 -2.97 -17.86
C GLU A 104 -2.54 -2.40 -16.53
N LYS A 105 -3.77 -1.87 -16.53
CA LYS A 105 -4.41 -1.37 -15.29
C LYS A 105 -4.73 -2.50 -14.33
N GLN A 106 -5.14 -3.65 -14.85
CA GLN A 106 -5.35 -4.84 -14.03
C GLN A 106 -4.05 -5.29 -13.38
N HIS A 107 -2.98 -5.45 -14.17
CA HIS A 107 -1.67 -5.85 -13.67
C HIS A 107 -1.13 -4.86 -12.63
N LEU A 108 -1.27 -3.55 -12.87
CA LEU A 108 -0.97 -2.53 -11.85
C LEU A 108 -1.77 -2.74 -10.56
N GLY A 109 -3.06 -3.07 -10.68
CA GLY A 109 -3.90 -3.37 -9.52
C GLY A 109 -3.47 -4.62 -8.75
N GLU A 110 -2.97 -5.64 -9.46
CA GLU A 110 -2.42 -6.87 -8.87
C GLU A 110 -1.16 -6.54 -8.04
N GLU A 111 -0.16 -5.87 -8.64
CA GLU A 111 1.09 -5.53 -7.93
C GLU A 111 0.88 -4.57 -6.74
N LEU A 112 -0.04 -3.59 -6.89
CA LEU A 112 -0.44 -2.72 -5.77
C LEU A 112 -1.09 -3.51 -4.63
N SER A 113 -1.87 -4.53 -4.99
CA SER A 113 -2.53 -5.40 -4.01
C SER A 113 -1.51 -6.29 -3.30
N ASP A 114 -0.54 -6.85 -4.01
CA ASP A 114 0.49 -7.70 -3.41
C ASP A 114 1.36 -6.92 -2.41
N VAL A 115 1.78 -5.69 -2.76
CA VAL A 115 2.45 -4.78 -1.82
C VAL A 115 1.60 -4.52 -0.57
N LEU A 116 0.30 -4.24 -0.74
CA LEU A 116 -0.61 -4.01 0.39
C LEU A 116 -0.74 -5.27 1.27
N LEU A 117 -0.95 -6.44 0.66
CA LEU A 117 -1.16 -7.69 1.37
C LEU A 117 0.08 -8.07 2.20
N TYR A 118 1.28 -8.02 1.62
CA TYR A 118 2.49 -8.30 2.41
C TYR A 118 2.72 -7.28 3.52
N LEU A 119 2.40 -6.00 3.31
CA LEU A 119 2.50 -5.00 4.37
C LEU A 119 1.52 -5.28 5.52
N VAL A 120 0.27 -5.65 5.20
CA VAL A 120 -0.74 -6.06 6.19
C VAL A 120 -0.27 -7.30 6.94
N ARG A 121 0.21 -8.34 6.25
CA ARG A 121 0.70 -9.56 6.90
C ARG A 121 1.93 -9.30 7.78
N LEU A 122 2.87 -8.48 7.31
CA LEU A 122 4.03 -8.08 8.09
C LEU A 122 3.61 -7.34 9.36
N SER A 123 2.66 -6.40 9.26
CA SER A 123 2.14 -5.68 10.42
C SER A 123 1.50 -6.62 11.44
N ASP A 124 0.75 -7.63 10.98
CA ASP A 124 0.11 -8.63 11.82
C ASP A 124 1.14 -9.46 12.60
N ILE A 125 2.13 -10.02 11.90
CA ILE A 125 3.21 -10.80 12.51
C ILE A 125 4.04 -9.95 13.50
N CYS A 126 4.21 -8.66 13.22
CA CYS A 126 4.91 -7.74 14.11
C CYS A 126 4.04 -7.18 15.26
N GLY A 127 2.75 -7.53 15.33
CA GLY A 127 1.84 -7.01 16.35
C GLY A 127 1.56 -5.51 16.25
N VAL A 128 1.68 -4.94 15.05
CA VAL A 128 1.43 -3.51 14.77
C VAL A 128 0.03 -3.33 14.21
N ASP A 129 -0.78 -2.50 14.87
CA ASP A 129 -2.04 -2.01 14.32
C ASP A 129 -1.75 -1.00 13.20
N LEU A 130 -1.75 -1.48 11.95
CA LEU A 130 -1.38 -0.70 10.78
C LEU A 130 -2.31 0.50 10.56
N GLY A 131 -3.61 0.34 10.82
CA GLY A 131 -4.59 1.41 10.67
C GLY A 131 -4.33 2.55 11.65
N LYS A 132 -4.16 2.25 12.95
CA LYS A 132 -3.82 3.26 13.96
C LYS A 132 -2.45 3.89 13.70
N ALA A 133 -1.47 3.09 13.29
CA ALA A 133 -0.13 3.59 12.96
C ALA A 133 -0.15 4.58 11.78
N ALA A 134 -0.93 4.29 10.74
CA ALA A 134 -1.10 5.16 9.58
C ALA A 134 -1.78 6.49 9.96
N LEU A 135 -2.88 6.45 10.73
CA LEU A 135 -3.59 7.65 11.20
C LEU A 135 -2.68 8.56 12.03
N ARG A 136 -1.98 7.98 13.03
CA ARG A 136 -0.99 8.72 13.83
C ARG A 136 0.10 9.33 12.95
N LYS A 137 0.56 8.60 11.93
CA LYS A 137 1.60 9.10 11.02
C LYS A 137 1.09 10.29 10.18
N MET A 138 -0.17 10.28 9.77
CA MET A 138 -0.79 11.41 9.07
C MET A 138 -0.84 12.67 9.94
N GLU A 139 -1.25 12.54 11.21
CA GLU A 139 -1.26 13.67 12.16
C GLU A 139 0.14 14.27 12.33
N LEU A 140 1.15 13.43 12.52
CA LEU A 140 2.55 13.87 12.61
C LEU A 140 3.03 14.54 11.32
N ASN A 141 2.62 14.04 10.16
CA ASN A 141 2.96 14.65 8.88
C ASN A 141 2.27 16.01 8.70
N ALA A 142 1.04 16.20 9.18
CA ALA A 142 0.33 17.48 9.14
C ALA A 142 1.01 18.54 10.01
N ILE A 143 1.57 18.16 11.17
CA ILE A 143 2.38 19.03 12.01
C ILE A 143 3.71 19.38 11.31
N LYS A 144 4.35 18.38 10.67
CA LYS A 144 5.62 18.57 9.96
C LYS A 144 5.49 19.44 8.71
N TYR A 145 4.34 19.41 8.05
CA TYR A 145 4.07 20.13 6.79
C TYR A 145 2.78 20.96 6.90
N PRO A 146 2.80 22.07 7.66
CA PRO A 146 1.61 22.89 7.87
C PRO A 146 1.16 23.57 6.57
N VAL A 147 -0.15 23.62 6.34
CA VAL A 147 -0.77 24.14 5.11
C VAL A 147 -0.28 25.53 4.74
N LYS A 148 -0.10 26.43 5.73
CA LYS A 148 0.35 27.80 5.52
C LYS A 148 1.74 27.88 4.86
N LEU A 149 2.59 26.86 5.04
CA LEU A 149 3.96 26.81 4.51
C LEU A 149 4.09 25.91 3.27
N CYS A 150 3.13 24.99 3.05
CA CYS A 150 3.25 23.94 2.03
C CYS A 150 2.16 23.99 0.94
N LYS A 151 1.21 24.93 0.99
CA LYS A 151 0.17 25.07 -0.05
C LYS A 151 0.83 25.51 -1.37
N GLY A 152 0.83 24.62 -2.36
CA GLY A 152 1.38 24.88 -3.70
C GLY A 152 2.91 24.80 -3.83
N SER A 153 3.62 24.33 -2.80
CA SER A 153 5.09 24.16 -2.86
C SER A 153 5.54 22.87 -2.19
N SER A 154 6.31 22.05 -2.91
CA SER A 154 6.90 20.79 -2.42
C SER A 154 8.28 20.99 -1.75
N LYS A 155 8.69 22.22 -1.47
CA LYS A 155 10.00 22.52 -0.88
C LYS A 155 10.11 21.87 0.51
N LYS A 156 11.13 21.03 0.70
CA LYS A 156 11.45 20.41 2.00
C LYS A 156 11.78 21.50 3.02
N HIS A 157 11.02 21.54 4.11
CA HIS A 157 11.29 22.42 5.26
C HIS A 157 12.43 21.84 6.11
N THR A 158 13.65 21.88 5.58
CA THR A 158 14.86 21.84 6.42
C THR A 158 15.18 23.26 6.81
N GLN A 159 15.27 23.50 8.13
CA GLN A 159 15.57 24.77 8.82
C GLN A 159 14.34 25.63 9.16
N PHE A 160 13.78 25.42 10.35
CA PHE A 160 13.65 26.49 11.34
C PHE A 160 13.72 25.83 12.71
N ASN A 161 14.90 25.84 13.32
CA ASN A 161 15.04 25.65 14.76
C ASN A 161 15.73 26.90 15.30
N GLY A 162 14.97 27.65 16.11
CA GLY A 162 15.43 28.45 17.24
C GLY A 162 16.42 29.58 16.95
N ASP A 163 15.87 30.79 16.80
CA ASP A 163 16.41 31.87 17.62
C ASP A 163 15.25 32.65 18.25
N SER A 164 14.99 32.31 19.49
CA SER A 164 14.14 33.07 20.41
C SER A 164 14.85 32.97 21.76
N GLY A 165 16.03 33.57 21.82
CA GLY A 165 16.72 33.88 23.05
C GLY A 165 16.38 35.30 23.48
N ASP A 166 15.56 35.41 24.53
CA ASP A 166 15.47 36.57 25.40
C ASP A 166 16.86 37.15 25.68
N ASN A 167 16.98 38.48 25.64
CA ASN A 167 17.72 39.15 26.70
C ASN A 167 17.12 40.52 26.97
N ALA A 168 16.31 40.56 28.03
CA ALA A 168 15.98 41.75 28.75
C ALA A 168 17.25 42.36 29.38
N ASP A 169 17.29 43.69 29.36
CA ASP A 169 17.74 44.56 30.43
C ASP A 169 19.13 44.34 31.06
N LYS A 170 20.08 45.23 30.73
CA LYS A 170 20.97 45.86 31.72
C LYS A 170 21.23 47.32 31.34
N ASP A 171 20.54 48.19 32.04
CA ASP A 171 20.92 49.58 32.32
C ASP A 171 22.17 49.68 33.25
N GLN A 172 22.78 50.88 33.29
CA GLN A 172 23.89 51.40 34.12
C GLN A 172 25.33 51.08 33.63
N GLY A 173 26.27 52.02 33.49
CA GLY A 173 26.33 53.46 33.76
C GLY A 173 27.81 53.91 33.78
N HIS A 174 28.01 55.22 33.54
CA HIS A 174 29.25 56.02 33.59
C HIS A 174 30.23 55.95 32.41
#